data_AF-A0A077MA39-F1
#
_entry.id   AF-A0A077MA39-F1
#
_cell.length_a   1.000
_cell.length_b   1.000
_cell.length_c   1.000
_cell.angle_alpha   90.00
_cell.angle_beta   90.00
_cell.angle_gamma   90.00
#
_symmetry.space_group_name_H-M   'P 1'
#
loop_
_entity.id
_entity.type
_entity.pdbx_description
1 polymer ?
#
loop_
_entity_poly.entity_id
_entity_poly.type
_entity_poly.pdbx_seq_one_letter_code
_entity_poly.pdbx_strand_id
1 'polypeptide(L)'
;MPVGDLGAGSRARSWSLLVPALLTLEGHGILPDVADRLDDVANRLDDIAAAARPSSEAFVNPAKLLAADLAGTIPLVLGDGPLTGVAARRAGTMLTRTARTPALTGQLPDCAAALLACLDGPFAASSTAPDGGRDIFADPDESAELALVLLRDVVDESPTDAAVRRHNLAQSVQELATGRGTRVHEVNPAAGSPLVRLAELIARVDFAAAYLAIGMGLDPLRSPAVRALRDHSQSAPGT
;
A
#
# COMPACT_ATOMS: atom_id res chain seq x y z
N MET A 1 -16.45 -19.94 -19.74
CA MET A 1 -15.74 -20.79 -18.76
C MET A 1 -16.15 -20.34 -17.37
N PRO A 2 -16.83 -21.17 -16.55
CA PRO A 2 -17.07 -20.78 -15.17
C PRO A 2 -15.71 -20.79 -14.48
N VAL A 3 -15.33 -19.65 -13.89
CA VAL A 3 -14.13 -19.55 -13.07
C VAL A 3 -14.41 -20.42 -11.84
N GLY A 4 -13.86 -21.63 -11.82
CA GLY A 4 -13.99 -22.55 -10.69
C GLY A 4 -13.56 -21.85 -9.40
N ASP A 5 -14.22 -22.16 -8.30
CA ASP A 5 -13.97 -21.54 -7.00
C ASP A 5 -12.60 -21.97 -6.44
N LEU A 6 -11.54 -21.33 -6.93
CA LEU A 6 -10.24 -21.32 -6.30
C LEU A 6 -10.41 -20.47 -5.05
N GLY A 7 -10.43 -21.06 -3.85
CA GLY A 7 -10.70 -20.39 -2.55
C GLY A 7 -9.84 -19.16 -2.17
N ALA A 8 -9.11 -18.57 -3.11
CA ALA A 8 -8.55 -17.23 -3.05
C ALA A 8 -9.66 -16.17 -2.94
N GLY A 9 -9.69 -15.44 -1.83
CA GLY A 9 -10.67 -14.36 -1.61
C GLY A 9 -10.60 -13.27 -2.68
N SER A 10 -11.68 -12.48 -2.81
CA SER A 10 -11.83 -11.43 -3.85
C SER A 10 -10.64 -10.49 -4.02
N ARG A 11 -9.86 -10.28 -2.97
CA ARG A 11 -8.63 -9.47 -2.96
C ARG A 11 -7.51 -9.99 -3.88
N ALA A 12 -7.41 -11.31 -4.08
CA ALA A 12 -6.43 -11.93 -4.98
C ALA A 12 -6.92 -12.04 -6.43
N ARG A 13 -8.19 -11.71 -6.70
CA ARG A 13 -8.83 -11.81 -8.02
C ARG A 13 -8.88 -10.49 -8.77
N SER A 14 -8.17 -9.44 -8.32
CA SER A 14 -8.20 -8.10 -8.93
C SER A 14 -7.86 -8.13 -10.42
N TRP A 15 -6.81 -8.86 -10.81
CA TRP A 15 -6.39 -8.98 -12.21
C TRP A 15 -7.43 -9.67 -13.10
N SER A 16 -8.10 -10.72 -12.60
CA SER A 16 -9.16 -11.40 -13.37
C SER A 16 -10.38 -10.53 -13.67
N LEU A 17 -10.62 -9.48 -12.87
CA LEU A 17 -11.69 -8.51 -13.10
C LEU A 17 -11.20 -7.32 -13.93
N LEU A 18 -9.96 -6.89 -13.71
CA LEU A 18 -9.37 -5.73 -14.37
C LEU A 18 -9.04 -6.00 -15.84
N VAL A 19 -8.43 -7.15 -16.15
CA VAL A 19 -7.97 -7.48 -17.51
C VAL A 19 -9.11 -7.44 -18.54
N PRO A 20 -10.27 -8.11 -18.32
CA PRO A 20 -11.38 -8.02 -19.27
C PRO A 20 -11.92 -6.59 -19.45
N ALA A 21 -11.94 -5.78 -18.38
CA ALA A 21 -12.37 -4.39 -18.45
C ALA A 21 -11.41 -3.56 -19.31
N LEU A 22 -10.09 -3.73 -19.14
CA LEU A 22 -9.08 -3.04 -19.93
C LEU A 22 -9.16 -3.43 -21.41
N LEU A 23 -9.27 -4.72 -21.72
CA LEU A 23 -9.43 -5.20 -23.10
C LEU A 23 -10.73 -4.71 -23.75
N THR A 24 -11.80 -4.56 -22.97
CA THR A 24 -13.05 -3.96 -23.45
C THR A 24 -12.85 -2.49 -23.82
N LEU A 25 -12.12 -1.72 -23.00
CA LEU A 25 -11.82 -0.31 -23.30
C LEU A 25 -10.94 -0.17 -24.55
N GLU A 26 -10.01 -1.10 -24.77
CA GLU A 26 -9.23 -1.18 -26.01
C GLU A 26 -10.11 -1.49 -27.22
N GLY A 27 -11.01 -2.47 -27.12
CA GLY A 27 -11.96 -2.78 -28.19
C GLY A 27 -12.88 -1.61 -28.59
N HIS A 28 -13.04 -0.61 -27.70
CA HIS A 28 -13.78 0.63 -27.97
C HIS A 28 -12.88 1.82 -28.34
N GLY A 29 -11.57 1.62 -28.47
CA GLY A 29 -10.60 2.66 -28.84
C GLY A 29 -10.32 3.69 -27.74
N ILE A 30 -10.70 3.41 -26.49
CA ILE A 30 -10.48 4.33 -25.36
C ILE A 30 -9.05 4.22 -24.84
N LEU A 31 -8.51 3.00 -24.79
CA LEU A 31 -7.13 2.71 -24.36
C LEU A 31 -6.40 1.94 -25.46
N PRO A 32 -5.38 2.52 -26.11
CA PRO A 32 -4.61 1.80 -27.12
C PRO A 32 -3.57 0.87 -26.47
N ASP A 33 -3.22 -0.18 -27.22
CA ASP A 33 -2.12 -1.13 -26.96
C ASP A 33 -2.19 -1.77 -25.56
N VAL A 34 -3.40 -2.09 -25.10
CA VAL A 34 -3.60 -2.71 -23.78
C VAL A 34 -3.08 -4.14 -23.80
N ALA A 35 -3.38 -4.91 -24.84
CA ALA A 35 -2.92 -6.29 -24.96
C ALA A 35 -1.39 -6.40 -24.84
N ASP A 36 -0.65 -5.58 -25.59
CA ASP A 36 0.82 -5.56 -25.55
C ASP A 36 1.35 -5.19 -24.15
N ARG A 37 0.72 -4.22 -23.49
CA ARG A 37 1.10 -3.81 -22.13
C ARG A 37 0.80 -4.88 -21.07
N LEU A 38 -0.15 -5.79 -21.32
CA LEU A 38 -0.46 -6.85 -20.38
C LEU A 38 0.65 -7.91 -20.31
N ASP A 39 1.35 -8.16 -21.41
CA ASP A 39 2.52 -9.04 -21.41
C ASP A 39 3.66 -8.43 -20.58
N ASP A 40 3.92 -7.13 -20.73
CA ASP A 40 4.89 -6.41 -19.89
C ASP A 40 4.49 -6.42 -18.40
N VAL A 41 3.20 -6.29 -18.11
CA VAL A 41 2.67 -6.40 -16.74
C VAL A 41 2.92 -7.80 -16.19
N ALA A 42 2.61 -8.84 -16.95
CA ALA A 42 2.80 -10.23 -16.52
C ALA A 42 4.28 -10.50 -16.19
N ASN A 43 5.19 -10.12 -17.10
CA ASN A 43 6.64 -10.25 -16.89
C ASN A 43 7.10 -9.50 -15.63
N ARG A 44 6.65 -8.25 -15.45
CA ARG A 44 7.01 -7.46 -14.25
C ARG A 44 6.47 -8.08 -12.97
N LEU A 45 5.27 -8.66 -12.99
CA LEU A 45 4.68 -9.32 -11.82
C LEU A 45 5.43 -10.62 -11.48
N ASP A 46 5.88 -11.37 -12.48
CA ASP A 46 6.69 -12.58 -12.29
C ASP A 46 8.06 -12.25 -11.68
N ASP A 47 8.72 -11.19 -12.15
CA ASP A 47 9.98 -10.71 -11.58
C ASP A 47 9.84 -10.35 -10.10
N ILE A 48 8.76 -9.64 -9.76
CA ILE A 48 8.47 -9.25 -8.37
C ILE A 48 8.17 -10.49 -7.53
N ALA A 49 7.40 -11.44 -8.05
CA ALA A 49 7.10 -12.69 -7.34
C ALA A 49 8.38 -13.52 -7.10
N ALA A 50 9.29 -13.57 -8.08
CA ALA A 50 10.57 -14.25 -7.94
C ALA A 50 11.45 -13.58 -6.87
N ALA A 51 11.53 -12.24 -6.86
CA ALA A 51 12.26 -11.50 -5.84
C ALA A 51 11.63 -11.65 -4.44
N ALA A 52 10.30 -11.60 -4.38
CA ALA A 52 9.52 -11.64 -3.14
C ALA A 52 9.22 -13.06 -2.65
N ARG A 53 9.73 -14.13 -3.27
CA ARG A 53 9.42 -15.51 -2.89
C ARG A 53 9.80 -15.83 -1.43
N PRO A 54 9.09 -16.76 -0.76
CA PRO A 54 9.36 -17.10 0.64
C PRO A 54 10.77 -17.60 0.91
N SER A 55 11.38 -18.30 -0.04
CA SER A 55 12.74 -18.84 0.05
C SER A 55 13.84 -17.79 -0.17
N SER A 56 13.52 -16.57 -0.61
CA SER A 56 14.51 -15.49 -0.70
C SER A 56 14.89 -15.02 0.70
N GLU A 57 16.19 -14.80 0.91
CA GLU A 57 16.72 -14.25 2.16
C GLU A 57 16.03 -12.93 2.53
N ALA A 58 15.84 -12.69 3.83
CA ALA A 58 15.05 -11.54 4.30
C ALA A 58 15.66 -10.19 3.89
N PHE A 59 16.99 -10.07 3.91
CA PHE A 59 17.70 -8.82 3.64
C PHE A 59 17.75 -8.41 2.16
N VAL A 60 17.37 -9.29 1.23
CA VAL A 60 17.24 -8.97 -0.22
C VAL A 60 15.79 -8.97 -0.68
N ASN A 61 14.85 -9.38 0.17
CA ASN A 61 13.44 -9.42 -0.16
C ASN A 61 12.78 -8.11 0.28
N PRO A 62 12.50 -7.18 -0.65
CA PRO A 62 11.97 -5.85 -0.30
C PRO A 62 10.62 -5.93 0.42
N ALA A 63 9.81 -6.95 0.14
CA ALA A 63 8.53 -7.15 0.80
C ALA A 63 8.69 -7.62 2.26
N LYS A 64 9.69 -8.45 2.56
CA LYS A 64 10.02 -8.86 3.94
C LYS A 64 10.61 -7.69 4.73
N LEU A 65 11.46 -6.88 4.12
CA LEU A 65 12.00 -5.66 4.74
C LEU A 65 10.87 -4.68 5.09
N LEU A 66 10.02 -4.33 4.11
CA LEU A 66 8.88 -3.45 4.38
C LEU A 66 7.94 -4.05 5.43
N ALA A 67 7.68 -5.36 5.41
CA ALA A 67 6.88 -6.00 6.44
C ALA A 67 7.50 -5.91 7.84
N ALA A 68 8.80 -6.16 7.97
CA ALA A 68 9.51 -6.05 9.25
C ALA A 68 9.48 -4.62 9.78
N ASP A 69 9.67 -3.63 8.90
CA ASP A 69 9.66 -2.24 9.29
C ASP A 69 8.27 -1.70 9.66
N LEU A 70 7.20 -2.30 9.13
CA LEU A 70 5.83 -1.96 9.49
C LEU A 70 5.33 -2.70 10.74
N ALA A 71 6.02 -3.75 11.19
CA ALA A 71 5.62 -4.51 12.36
C ALA A 71 5.62 -3.63 13.62
N GLY A 72 4.50 -3.62 14.35
CA GLY A 72 4.34 -2.80 15.56
C GLY A 72 4.09 -1.31 15.29
N THR A 73 3.93 -0.88 14.03
CA THR A 73 3.69 0.52 13.66
C THR A 73 2.24 0.77 13.23
N ILE A 74 1.86 2.04 13.16
CA ILE A 74 0.64 2.51 12.49
C ILE A 74 1.04 3.12 11.14
N PRO A 75 0.79 2.44 10.01
CA PRO A 75 1.22 2.93 8.70
C PRO A 75 0.38 4.13 8.22
N LEU A 76 1.08 5.19 7.80
CA LEU A 76 0.57 6.28 6.97
C LEU A 76 1.03 6.03 5.54
N VAL A 77 0.11 5.74 4.61
CA VAL A 77 0.46 5.46 3.21
C VAL A 77 0.09 6.65 2.33
N LEU A 78 1.06 7.28 1.69
CA LEU A 78 0.87 8.41 0.78
C LEU A 78 1.32 8.04 -0.64
N GLY A 79 0.45 8.24 -1.62
CA GLY A 79 0.84 8.27 -3.03
C GLY A 79 1.18 9.70 -3.47
N ASP A 80 2.24 9.89 -4.24
CA ASP A 80 2.64 11.23 -4.70
C ASP A 80 1.76 11.81 -5.84
N GLY A 81 1.07 10.98 -6.61
CA GLY A 81 0.13 11.39 -7.64
C GLY A 81 -1.00 10.39 -7.90
N PRO A 82 -1.79 10.59 -8.98
CA PRO A 82 -2.99 9.78 -9.26
C PRO A 82 -2.73 8.27 -9.35
N LEU A 83 -1.65 7.86 -10.03
CA LEU A 83 -1.28 6.45 -10.19
C LEU A 83 -0.94 5.82 -8.84
N THR A 84 -0.02 6.44 -8.10
CA THR A 84 0.40 5.97 -6.78
C THR A 84 -0.70 6.10 -5.73
N GLY A 85 -1.66 7.01 -5.89
CA GLY A 85 -2.82 7.13 -5.02
C GLY A 85 -3.73 5.89 -5.09
N VAL A 86 -3.88 5.31 -6.28
CA VAL A 86 -4.54 4.01 -6.46
C VAL A 86 -3.77 2.91 -5.72
N ALA A 87 -2.44 2.89 -5.85
CA ALA A 87 -1.60 1.94 -5.14
C ALA A 87 -1.65 2.14 -3.61
N ALA A 88 -1.73 3.39 -3.12
CA ALA A 88 -1.82 3.69 -1.69
C ALA A 88 -3.14 3.18 -1.11
N ARG A 89 -4.26 3.36 -1.83
CA ARG A 89 -5.56 2.80 -1.44
C ARG A 89 -5.54 1.27 -1.43
N ARG A 90 -4.84 0.64 -2.39
CA ARG A 90 -4.62 -0.81 -2.39
C ARG A 90 -3.81 -1.25 -1.18
N ALA A 91 -2.73 -0.55 -0.85
CA ALA A 91 -1.89 -0.83 0.32
C ALA A 91 -2.72 -0.81 1.61
N GLY A 92 -3.48 0.25 1.89
CA GLY A 92 -4.34 0.29 3.09
C GLY A 92 -5.39 -0.81 3.13
N THR A 93 -5.98 -1.14 1.97
CA THR A 93 -6.90 -2.28 1.87
C THR A 93 -6.22 -3.59 2.25
N MET A 94 -4.99 -3.81 1.80
CA MET A 94 -4.26 -5.05 2.07
C MET A 94 -3.68 -5.11 3.47
N LEU A 95 -3.16 -4.02 4.01
CA LEU A 95 -2.76 -3.93 5.42
C LEU A 95 -3.94 -4.26 6.33
N THR A 96 -5.12 -3.67 6.09
CA THR A 96 -6.30 -3.92 6.91
C THR A 96 -6.87 -5.33 6.71
N ARG A 97 -7.02 -5.79 5.46
CA ARG A 97 -7.71 -7.06 5.17
C ARG A 97 -6.84 -8.30 5.28
N THR A 98 -5.52 -8.16 5.11
CA THR A 98 -4.57 -9.27 5.10
C THR A 98 -3.75 -9.28 6.38
N ALA A 99 -3.07 -8.17 6.70
CA ALA A 99 -2.24 -8.06 7.90
C ALA A 99 -3.04 -7.75 9.17
N ARG A 100 -4.28 -7.26 9.05
CA ARG A 100 -5.10 -6.79 10.19
C ARG A 100 -4.44 -5.61 10.91
N THR A 101 -3.64 -4.86 10.17
CA THR A 101 -2.97 -3.63 10.62
C THR A 101 -3.80 -2.44 10.15
N PRO A 102 -4.26 -1.57 11.07
CA PRO A 102 -4.94 -0.33 10.68
C PRO A 102 -3.96 0.57 9.93
N ALA A 103 -4.40 1.20 8.85
CA ALA A 103 -3.57 2.11 8.07
C ALA A 103 -4.40 3.30 7.57
N LEU A 104 -3.80 4.49 7.58
CA LEU A 104 -4.37 5.68 6.95
C LEU A 104 -3.76 5.83 5.56
N THR A 105 -4.59 6.13 4.57
CA THR A 105 -4.15 6.26 3.17
C THR A 105 -4.55 7.60 2.58
N GLY A 106 -3.66 8.20 1.79
CA GLY A 106 -3.94 9.43 1.08
C GLY A 106 -3.17 9.57 -0.23
N GLN A 107 -3.49 10.63 -0.97
CA GLN A 107 -2.78 11.02 -2.17
C GLN A 107 -2.37 12.49 -2.05
N LEU A 108 -1.17 12.84 -2.49
CA LEU A 108 -0.73 14.23 -2.61
C LEU A 108 -1.40 14.91 -3.81
N PRO A 109 -1.66 16.23 -3.73
CA PRO A 109 -1.50 17.08 -2.54
C PRO A 109 -2.65 16.97 -1.53
N ASP A 110 -3.82 16.48 -1.97
CA ASP A 110 -5.10 16.65 -1.28
C ASP A 110 -5.13 16.13 0.17
N CYS A 111 -4.49 14.99 0.43
CA CYS A 111 -4.49 14.36 1.75
C CYS A 111 -3.27 14.71 2.61
N ALA A 112 -2.32 15.51 2.09
CA ALA A 112 -1.05 15.77 2.75
C ALA A 112 -1.24 16.35 4.16
N ALA A 113 -2.05 17.40 4.27
CA ALA A 113 -2.27 18.11 5.53
C ALA A 113 -2.83 17.19 6.63
N ALA A 114 -3.82 16.35 6.29
CA ALA A 114 -4.45 15.47 7.26
C ALA A 114 -3.49 14.38 7.77
N LEU A 115 -2.72 13.74 6.89
CA LEU A 115 -1.79 12.68 7.30
C LEU A 115 -0.53 13.26 7.98
N LEU A 116 -0.02 14.40 7.52
CA LEU A 116 1.15 15.04 8.10
C LEU A 116 0.86 15.63 9.49
N ALA A 117 -0.37 16.08 9.74
CA ALA A 117 -0.76 16.51 11.09
C ALA A 117 -0.61 15.39 12.13
N CYS A 118 -0.73 14.11 11.74
CA CYS A 118 -0.51 12.98 12.64
C CYS A 118 0.95 12.88 13.12
N LEU A 119 1.91 13.44 12.38
CA LEU A 119 3.33 13.41 12.76
C LEU A 119 3.66 14.32 13.94
N ASP A 120 2.74 15.19 14.31
CA ASP A 120 2.80 16.04 15.51
C ASP A 120 1.81 15.55 16.59
N GLY A 121 1.22 14.35 16.40
CA GLY A 121 0.20 13.77 17.27
C GLY A 121 0.73 12.74 18.28
N PRO A 122 -0.16 12.02 18.99
CA PRO A 122 0.21 11.12 20.10
C PRO A 122 1.02 9.89 19.67
N PHE A 123 1.00 9.54 18.37
CA PHE A 123 1.79 8.42 17.81
C PHE A 123 3.05 8.91 17.08
N ALA A 124 3.39 10.20 17.21
CA ALA A 124 4.63 10.76 16.69
C ALA A 124 5.85 10.12 17.38
N ALA A 125 7.00 10.12 16.69
CA ALA A 125 8.24 9.60 17.26
C ALA A 125 8.75 10.42 18.47
N SER A 126 8.27 11.66 18.65
CA SER A 126 8.58 12.50 19.81
C SER A 126 7.43 12.47 20.82
N SER A 127 7.75 12.22 22.09
CA SER A 127 6.81 12.32 23.21
C SER A 127 6.55 13.76 23.67
N THR A 128 7.28 14.73 23.12
CA THR A 128 7.08 16.17 23.36
C THR A 128 6.43 16.79 22.13
N ALA A 129 5.33 17.51 22.34
CA ALA A 129 4.63 18.22 21.28
C ALA A 129 5.50 19.36 20.74
N PRO A 130 5.34 19.75 19.46
CA PRO A 130 6.16 20.81 18.83
C PRO A 130 6.09 22.16 19.54
N ASP A 131 5.00 22.44 20.26
CA ASP A 131 4.76 23.66 21.04
C ASP A 131 5.24 23.56 22.49
N GLY A 132 5.94 22.48 22.86
CA GLY A 132 6.46 22.24 24.20
C GLY A 132 5.47 21.60 25.17
N GLY A 133 4.26 21.25 24.70
CA GLY A 133 3.32 20.45 25.47
C GLY A 133 3.85 19.04 25.75
N ARG A 134 3.47 18.49 26.91
CA ARG A 134 3.70 17.07 27.25
C ARG A 134 2.37 16.35 27.29
N ASP A 135 2.29 15.17 26.68
CA ASP A 135 1.14 14.30 26.81
C ASP A 135 1.04 13.75 28.23
N ILE A 136 -0.03 14.10 28.94
CA ILE A 136 -0.32 13.66 30.30
C ILE A 136 -0.95 12.27 30.36
N PHE A 137 -1.41 11.76 29.21
CA PHE A 137 -1.98 10.42 29.06
C PHE A 137 -0.98 9.41 28.51
N ALA A 138 0.20 9.86 28.08
CA ALA A 138 1.23 8.99 27.54
C ALA A 138 1.72 7.98 28.59
N ASP A 139 1.59 6.71 28.26
CA ASP A 139 2.24 5.61 28.96
C ASP A 139 3.62 5.36 28.31
N PRO A 140 4.74 5.50 29.04
CA PRO A 140 6.08 5.31 28.46
C PRO A 140 6.36 3.89 27.97
N ASP A 141 5.61 2.88 28.45
CA ASP A 141 5.86 1.47 28.13
C ASP A 141 4.98 0.94 26.97
N GLU A 142 4.00 1.72 26.49
CA GLU A 142 3.00 1.28 25.49
C GLU A 142 2.73 2.31 24.38
N SER A 143 3.73 2.64 23.56
CA SER A 143 3.53 3.52 22.39
C SER A 143 3.76 2.80 21.06
N ALA A 144 2.71 2.71 20.24
CA ALA A 144 2.85 2.42 18.82
C ALA A 144 3.34 3.68 18.10
N GLU A 145 4.33 3.53 17.21
CA GLU A 145 4.85 4.63 16.42
C GLU A 145 4.24 4.67 15.01
N LEU A 146 4.12 5.87 14.45
CA LEU A 146 3.78 6.04 13.04
C LEU A 146 4.95 5.63 12.14
N ALA A 147 4.64 5.00 11.01
CA ALA A 147 5.58 4.79 9.92
C ALA A 147 4.98 5.33 8.61
N LEU A 148 5.73 6.15 7.88
CA LEU A 148 5.32 6.69 6.60
C LEU A 148 5.76 5.76 5.47
N VAL A 149 4.82 5.30 4.65
CA VAL A 149 5.08 4.61 3.38
C VAL A 149 4.74 5.56 2.25
N LEU A 150 5.74 6.02 1.53
CA LEU A 150 5.61 6.95 0.42
C LEU A 150 5.74 6.19 -0.91
N LEU A 151 4.64 6.05 -1.64
CA LEU A 151 4.61 5.47 -2.98
C LEU A 151 4.86 6.58 -4.01
N ARG A 152 5.98 6.51 -4.72
CA ARG A 152 6.41 7.56 -5.66
C ARG A 152 6.40 7.04 -7.08
N ASP A 153 5.83 7.78 -8.01
CA ASP A 153 5.94 7.44 -9.43
C ASP A 153 7.25 7.98 -10.00
N VAL A 154 7.74 7.32 -11.06
CA VAL A 154 8.95 7.77 -11.77
C VAL A 154 8.76 9.17 -12.35
N VAL A 155 9.88 9.86 -12.52
CA VAL A 155 9.96 11.13 -13.23
C VAL A 155 10.66 10.85 -14.55
N ASP A 156 9.95 11.08 -15.66
CA ASP A 156 10.51 10.85 -17.01
C ASP A 156 11.65 11.84 -17.31
N GLU A 157 12.50 11.51 -18.29
CA GLU A 157 13.68 12.33 -18.66
C GLU A 157 13.32 13.78 -19.03
N SER A 158 12.12 13.98 -19.61
CA SER A 158 11.58 15.30 -19.94
C SER A 158 10.26 15.51 -19.18
N PRO A 159 10.34 15.84 -17.88
CA PRO A 159 9.18 15.89 -17.01
C PRO A 159 8.32 17.12 -17.32
N THR A 160 7.01 16.96 -17.19
CA THR A 160 6.09 18.11 -17.17
C THR A 160 6.25 18.88 -15.86
N ASP A 161 5.89 20.17 -15.85
CA ASP A 161 5.91 20.98 -14.62
C ASP A 161 5.07 20.35 -13.50
N ALA A 162 3.96 19.67 -13.86
CA ALA A 162 3.13 18.96 -12.91
C ALA A 162 3.87 17.77 -12.28
N ALA A 163 4.65 17.02 -13.06
CA ALA A 163 5.47 15.92 -12.55
C ALA A 163 6.60 16.43 -11.64
N VAL A 164 7.24 17.55 -12.00
CA VAL A 164 8.25 18.21 -11.15
C VAL A 164 7.65 18.68 -9.83
N ARG A 165 6.51 19.39 -9.86
CA ARG A 165 5.81 19.85 -8.64
C ARG A 165 5.41 18.69 -7.74
N ARG A 166 4.84 17.62 -8.31
CA ARG A 166 4.53 16.38 -7.59
C ARG A 166 5.76 15.83 -6.88
N HIS A 167 6.86 15.65 -7.62
CA HIS A 167 8.08 15.07 -7.10
C HIS A 167 8.67 15.90 -5.96
N ASN A 168 8.71 17.23 -6.13
CA ASN A 168 9.20 18.16 -5.12
C ASN A 168 8.32 18.15 -3.86
N LEU A 169 6.99 18.10 -4.01
CA LEU A 169 6.08 18.01 -2.87
C LEU A 169 6.28 16.70 -2.09
N ALA A 170 6.42 15.57 -2.79
CA ALA A 170 6.71 14.28 -2.17
C ALA A 170 8.06 14.29 -1.44
N GLN A 171 9.06 14.97 -2.01
CA GLN A 171 10.36 15.16 -1.38
C GLN A 171 10.23 15.98 -0.09
N SER A 172 9.50 17.11 -0.10
CA SER A 172 9.28 17.92 1.11
C SER A 172 8.51 17.15 2.20
N VAL A 173 7.56 16.29 1.81
CA VAL A 173 6.84 15.40 2.73
C VAL A 173 7.80 14.40 3.39
N GLN A 174 8.71 13.80 2.62
CA GLN A 174 9.70 12.87 3.14
C GLN A 174 10.68 13.56 4.09
N GLU A 175 11.16 14.75 3.73
CA GLU A 175 12.11 15.52 4.54
C GLU A 175 11.46 15.95 5.86
N LEU A 176 10.21 16.41 5.81
CA LEU A 176 9.44 16.76 7.00
C LEU A 176 9.28 15.55 7.93
N ALA A 177 8.83 14.41 7.41
CA ALA A 177 8.61 13.22 8.22
C ALA A 177 9.91 12.70 8.86
N THR A 178 11.00 12.69 8.09
CA THR A 178 12.33 12.32 8.58
C THR A 178 12.81 13.29 9.65
N GLY A 179 12.60 14.60 9.46
CA GLY A 179 12.93 15.64 10.44
C GLY A 179 12.15 15.52 11.75
N ARG A 180 10.97 14.89 11.72
CA ARG A 180 10.18 14.52 12.92
C ARG A 180 10.58 13.18 13.53
N GLY A 181 11.63 12.52 13.02
CA GLY A 181 12.05 11.19 13.46
C GLY A 181 11.10 10.06 13.06
N THR A 182 10.11 10.33 12.21
CA THR A 182 9.19 9.30 11.71
C THR A 182 9.94 8.39 10.75
N ARG A 183 9.77 7.07 10.90
CA ARG A 183 10.33 6.10 9.97
C ARG A 183 9.70 6.28 8.59
N VAL A 184 10.50 6.46 7.54
CA VAL A 184 10.02 6.64 6.17
C VAL A 184 10.50 5.51 5.25
N HIS A 185 9.57 4.92 4.53
CA HIS A 185 9.81 3.91 3.50
C HIS A 185 9.34 4.42 2.15
N GLU A 186 10.28 4.58 1.22
CA GLU A 186 9.95 4.91 -0.16
C GLU A 186 9.78 3.63 -0.98
N VAL A 187 8.72 3.59 -1.79
CA VAL A 187 8.49 2.51 -2.75
C VAL A 187 8.29 3.14 -4.13
N ASN A 188 9.24 2.86 -5.01
CA ASN A 188 9.27 3.39 -6.37
C ASN A 188 9.20 2.22 -7.35
N PRO A 189 8.37 2.28 -8.39
CA PRO A 189 8.41 1.31 -9.47
C PRO A 189 9.63 1.57 -10.36
N ALA A 190 10.07 0.55 -11.09
CA ALA A 190 11.04 0.78 -12.16
C ALA A 190 10.34 1.44 -13.36
N ALA A 191 11.12 1.94 -14.31
CA ALA A 191 10.58 2.48 -15.56
C ALA A 191 9.69 1.46 -16.28
N GLY A 192 8.72 1.98 -17.03
CA GLY A 192 7.71 1.19 -17.74
C GLY A 192 6.45 2.01 -18.01
N SER A 193 5.49 1.42 -18.72
CA SER A 193 4.19 2.06 -18.96
C SER A 193 3.44 2.30 -17.63
N PRO A 194 2.50 3.27 -17.56
CA PRO A 194 1.73 3.51 -16.34
C PRO A 194 1.05 2.26 -15.77
N LEU A 195 0.59 1.35 -16.64
CA LEU A 195 -0.03 0.10 -16.20
C LEU A 195 0.98 -0.84 -15.53
N VAL A 196 2.18 -0.96 -16.09
CA VAL A 196 3.28 -1.78 -15.53
C VAL A 196 3.75 -1.23 -14.18
N ARG A 197 3.93 0.09 -14.09
CA ARG A 197 4.35 0.76 -12.84
C ARG A 197 3.31 0.60 -11.72
N LEU A 198 2.03 0.74 -12.06
CA LEU A 198 0.94 0.49 -11.12
C LEU A 198 0.90 -0.98 -10.67
N ALA A 199 1.04 -1.92 -11.62
CA ALA A 199 1.08 -3.35 -11.32
C ALA A 199 2.20 -3.70 -10.34
N GLU A 200 3.39 -3.13 -10.55
CA GLU A 200 4.52 -3.31 -9.67
C GLU A 200 4.26 -2.80 -8.24
N LEU A 201 3.76 -1.56 -8.12
CA LEU A 201 3.45 -1.00 -6.80
C LEU A 201 2.40 -1.84 -6.06
N ILE A 202 1.35 -2.29 -6.76
CA ILE A 202 0.34 -3.18 -6.21
C ILE A 202 0.97 -4.48 -5.70
N ALA A 203 1.81 -5.14 -6.51
CA ALA A 203 2.43 -6.39 -6.12
C ALA A 203 3.35 -6.23 -4.90
N ARG A 204 4.16 -5.17 -4.86
CA ARG A 204 5.05 -4.88 -3.73
C ARG A 204 4.27 -4.71 -2.42
N VAL A 205 3.18 -3.95 -2.42
CA VAL A 205 2.37 -3.74 -1.20
C VAL A 205 1.56 -4.99 -0.82
N ASP A 206 1.09 -5.77 -1.80
CA ASP A 206 0.38 -7.02 -1.56
C ASP A 206 1.29 -8.06 -0.88
N PHE A 207 2.53 -8.23 -1.37
CA PHE A 207 3.52 -9.12 -0.74
C PHE A 207 3.92 -8.63 0.64
N ALA A 208 4.15 -7.33 0.83
CA ALA A 208 4.51 -6.77 2.13
C ALA A 208 3.39 -7.01 3.17
N ALA A 209 2.12 -6.79 2.80
CA ALA A 209 0.99 -7.08 3.68
C ALA A 209 0.85 -8.57 4.00
N ALA A 210 1.13 -9.46 3.04
CA ALA A 210 1.13 -10.91 3.28
C ALA A 210 2.25 -11.33 4.25
N TYR A 211 3.47 -10.81 4.07
CA TYR A 211 4.58 -11.08 4.99
C TYR A 211 4.37 -10.48 6.37
N LEU A 212 3.78 -9.30 6.46
CA LEU A 212 3.43 -8.68 7.73
C LEU A 212 2.43 -9.56 8.50
N ALA A 213 1.38 -10.06 7.82
CA ALA A 213 0.45 -11.02 8.41
C ALA A 213 1.18 -12.26 8.96
N ILE A 214 2.01 -12.90 8.13
CA ILE A 214 2.75 -14.11 8.50
C ILE A 214 3.69 -13.83 9.67
N GLY A 215 4.41 -12.71 9.64
CA GLY A 215 5.34 -12.29 10.71
C GLY A 215 4.63 -12.07 12.05
N MET A 216 3.37 -11.64 12.02
CA MET A 216 2.51 -11.50 13.21
C MET A 216 1.76 -12.80 13.58
N GLY A 217 2.09 -13.94 12.96
CA GLY A 217 1.46 -15.23 13.24
C GLY A 217 0.03 -15.35 12.71
N LEU A 218 -0.34 -14.53 11.73
CA LEU A 218 -1.68 -14.49 11.14
C LEU A 218 -1.72 -15.24 9.81
N ASP A 219 -2.79 -16.00 9.57
CA ASP A 219 -3.09 -16.53 8.22
C ASP A 219 -3.61 -15.38 7.32
N PRO A 220 -2.89 -14.98 6.25
CA PRO A 220 -3.27 -13.90 5.36
C PRO A 220 -4.54 -14.20 4.52
N LEU A 221 -4.93 -15.47 4.39
CA LEU A 221 -6.07 -15.90 3.59
C LEU A 221 -7.38 -15.92 4.37
N ARG A 222 -7.31 -15.95 5.71
CA ARG A 222 -8.49 -16.08 6.58
C ARG A 222 -8.82 -14.77 7.30
N SER A 223 -10.08 -14.63 7.70
CA SER A 223 -10.51 -13.59 8.63
C SER A 223 -11.61 -14.12 9.53
N PRO A 224 -11.28 -14.54 10.77
CA PRO A 224 -12.27 -15.07 11.72
C PRO A 224 -13.39 -14.06 12.03
N ALA A 225 -13.08 -12.78 12.17
CA ALA A 225 -14.06 -11.73 12.43
C ALA A 225 -15.09 -11.58 11.29
N VAL A 226 -14.63 -11.59 10.03
CA VAL A 226 -15.54 -11.51 8.86
C VAL A 226 -16.41 -12.76 8.77
N ARG A 227 -15.87 -13.94 9.10
CA ARG A 227 -16.65 -15.18 9.16
C ARG A 227 -17.74 -15.08 10.24
N ALA A 228 -17.37 -14.68 11.46
CA ALA A 228 -18.32 -14.54 12.56
C ALA A 228 -19.47 -13.55 12.24
N LEU A 229 -19.16 -12.45 11.52
CA LEU A 229 -20.17 -11.50 11.06
C LEU A 229 -21.17 -12.14 10.08
N ARG A 230 -20.68 -12.94 9.12
CA ARG A 230 -21.54 -13.66 8.16
C ARG A 230 -22.45 -14.65 8.89
N ASP A 231 -21.89 -15.42 9.82
CA ASP A 231 -22.62 -16.42 10.59
C ASP A 231 -23.75 -15.76 11.42
N HIS A 232 -23.47 -14.61 12.04
CA HIS A 232 -24.51 -13.81 12.74
C HIS A 232 -25.59 -13.29 11.80
N SER A 233 -25.20 -12.75 10.64
CA SER A 233 -26.17 -12.20 9.68
C SER A 233 -27.09 -13.27 9.07
N GLN A 234 -26.62 -14.52 8.96
CA GLN A 234 -27.40 -15.64 8.43
C GLN A 234 -28.28 -16.32 9.49
N SER A 235 -27.93 -16.19 10.77
CA SER A 235 -28.67 -16.79 11.88
C SER A 235 -29.81 -15.89 12.39
N ALA A 236 -29.90 -14.64 11.93
CA ALA A 236 -31.01 -13.75 12.27
C ALA A 236 -32.29 -14.21 11.53
N PRO A 237 -33.37 -14.59 12.24
CA PRO A 237 -34.64 -14.92 11.59
C PRO A 237 -35.18 -13.69 10.87
N GLY A 238 -35.58 -13.85 9.61
CA GLY A 238 -36.22 -12.79 8.82
C GLY A 238 -37.47 -12.29 9.54
N THR A 239 -37.42 -11.04 9.99
CA THR A 239 -38.58 -10.27 10.47
C THR A 239 -39.39 -9.75 9.30
#